data_AF-A0A7L4P9H5-F1
#
_entry.id   AF-A0A7L4P9H5-F1
#
_cell.length_a   1.000
_cell.length_b   1.000
_cell.length_c   1.000
_cell.angle_alpha   90.00
_cell.angle_beta   90.00
_cell.angle_gamma   90.00
#
_symmetry.space_group_name_H-M   'P 1'
#
loop_
_entity.id
_entity.type
_entity.pdbx_description
1 polymer ?
#
loop_
_entity_poly.entity_id
_entity_poly.type
_entity_poly.pdbx_seq_one_letter_code
_entity_poly.pdbx_strand_id
1 'polypeptide(L)'
;MELVSERIKNIGKLRVYMLVESTAPDLSKEISDFMSEALAKPIEVKTGNVNIALTFLWSLVNRVAKHLEDAGEEVLDIEFSRGRTVIVTKRGYVINIVVRQRQNQYVAEIEGVVDVEESPFKVEDF
;
A
#
# COMPACT_ATOMS: atom_id res chain seq x y z
N MET A 1 -27.74 -0.14 9.36
CA MET A 1 -26.47 0.60 9.31
C MET A 1 -25.38 -0.39 9.69
N GLU A 2 -24.60 -0.90 8.75
CA GLU A 2 -23.29 -1.45 9.12
C GLU A 2 -22.55 -0.33 9.85
N LEU A 3 -22.07 -0.61 11.06
CA LEU A 3 -21.37 0.38 11.86
C LEU A 3 -20.14 0.81 11.05
N VAL A 4 -19.95 2.11 10.81
CA VAL A 4 -18.79 2.68 10.09
C VAL A 4 -17.45 2.05 10.54
N SER A 5 -17.36 1.69 11.82
CA SER A 5 -16.26 0.92 12.41
C SER A 5 -15.98 -0.43 11.71
N GLU A 6 -17.00 -1.23 11.38
CA GLU A 6 -16.81 -2.49 10.65
C GLU A 6 -16.30 -2.26 9.24
N ARG A 7 -16.78 -1.22 8.56
CA ARG A 7 -16.31 -0.85 7.21
C ARG A 7 -14.84 -0.41 7.23
N ILE A 8 -14.44 0.37 8.23
CA ILE A 8 -13.05 0.81 8.40
C ILE A 8 -12.14 -0.35 8.81
N LYS A 9 -12.58 -1.24 9.73
CA LYS A 9 -11.81 -2.45 10.09
C LYS A 9 -11.62 -3.41 8.92
N ASN A 10 -12.57 -3.46 7.98
CA ASN A 10 -12.44 -4.27 6.77
C ASN A 10 -11.33 -3.79 5.83
N ILE A 11 -10.90 -2.53 5.93
CA ILE A 11 -9.75 -2.00 5.17
C ILE A 11 -8.47 -2.77 5.51
N GLY A 12 -8.30 -3.23 6.76
CA GLY A 12 -7.16 -4.04 7.19
C GLY A 12 -7.06 -5.42 6.54
N LYS A 13 -8.08 -5.84 5.78
CA LYS A 13 -8.05 -7.08 4.99
C LYS A 13 -7.42 -6.87 3.61
N LEU A 14 -7.18 -5.62 3.19
CA LEU A 14 -6.56 -5.33 1.91
C LEU A 14 -5.12 -5.83 1.89
N ARG A 15 -4.83 -6.63 0.86
CA ARG A 15 -3.49 -7.12 0.57
C ARG A 15 -3.23 -7.07 -0.92
N VAL A 16 -1.98 -6.85 -1.28
CA VAL A 16 -1.51 -6.98 -2.66
C VAL A 16 -0.28 -7.88 -2.64
N TYR A 17 -0.29 -8.89 -3.48
CA TYR A 17 0.81 -9.83 -3.63
C TYR A 17 1.27 -9.84 -5.08
N MET A 18 2.59 -9.82 -5.27
CA MET A 18 3.21 -10.11 -6.54
C MET A 18 4.38 -11.05 -6.33
N LEU A 19 4.46 -12.09 -7.16
CA LEU A 19 5.51 -13.07 -7.15
C LEU A 19 6.02 -13.21 -8.59
N VAL A 20 7.33 -13.13 -8.75
CA VAL A 20 8.01 -13.32 -10.03
C VAL A 20 9.08 -14.39 -9.85
N GLU A 21 8.96 -15.46 -10.65
CA GLU A 21 9.88 -16.58 -10.68
C GLU A 21 10.73 -16.53 -11.96
N SER A 22 12.03 -16.77 -11.81
CA SER A 22 12.96 -16.87 -12.93
C SER A 22 13.85 -18.10 -12.77
N THR A 23 13.98 -18.87 -13.85
CA THR A 23 14.97 -19.96 -13.95
C THR A 23 16.37 -19.44 -14.29
N ALA A 24 16.50 -18.18 -14.70
CA ALA A 24 17.76 -17.48 -14.92
C ALA A 24 18.16 -16.71 -13.64
N PRO A 25 19.27 -17.07 -12.96
CA PRO A 25 19.68 -16.47 -11.69
C PRO A 25 19.95 -14.96 -11.77
N ASP A 26 20.50 -14.50 -12.90
CA ASP A 26 20.90 -13.10 -13.08
C ASP A 26 19.67 -12.17 -13.21
N LEU A 27 18.58 -12.69 -13.77
CA LEU A 27 17.32 -11.95 -13.93
C LEU A 27 16.60 -11.71 -12.60
N SER A 28 16.74 -12.62 -11.63
CA SER A 28 16.04 -12.51 -10.34
C SER A 28 16.43 -11.23 -9.59
N LYS A 29 17.72 -10.88 -9.63
CA LYS A 29 18.24 -9.66 -9.02
C LYS A 29 17.73 -8.40 -9.73
N GLU A 30 17.74 -8.37 -11.05
CA GLU A 30 17.25 -7.23 -11.84
C GLU A 30 15.74 -7.00 -11.64
N ILE A 31 14.96 -8.08 -11.62
CA ILE A 31 13.53 -8.05 -11.29
C ILE A 31 13.34 -7.46 -9.90
N SER A 32 14.11 -7.91 -8.92
CA SER A 32 14.02 -7.42 -7.55
C SER A 32 14.39 -5.94 -7.43
N ASP A 33 15.46 -5.48 -8.08
CA ASP A 33 15.85 -4.07 -8.07
C ASP A 33 14.76 -3.18 -8.72
N PHE A 34 14.22 -3.63 -9.86
CA PHE A 34 13.06 -3.01 -10.51
C PHE A 34 11.83 -2.97 -9.60
N MET A 35 11.51 -4.08 -8.95
CA MET A 35 10.41 -4.16 -8.00
C MET A 35 10.62 -3.22 -6.80
N SER A 36 11.85 -3.10 -6.30
CA SER A 36 12.20 -2.22 -5.17
C SER A 36 12.01 -0.74 -5.52
N GLU A 37 12.37 -0.33 -6.73
CA GLU A 37 12.10 1.03 -7.19
C GLU A 37 10.59 1.33 -7.24
N ALA A 38 9.75 0.37 -7.64
CA ALA A 38 8.30 0.50 -7.75
C ALA A 38 7.60 0.61 -6.38
N LEU A 39 8.32 0.29 -5.31
CA LEU A 39 7.88 0.49 -3.91
C LEU A 39 8.16 1.91 -3.41
N ALA A 40 9.23 2.53 -3.90
CA ALA A 40 9.67 3.84 -3.42
C ALA A 40 9.05 5.01 -4.21
N LYS A 41 8.76 4.81 -5.49
CA LYS A 41 8.20 5.82 -6.39
C LYS A 41 7.48 5.12 -7.56
N PRO A 42 6.58 5.81 -8.26
CA PRO A 42 6.11 5.34 -9.56
C PRO A 42 7.27 5.06 -10.49
N ILE A 43 7.38 3.82 -10.97
CA ILE A 43 8.26 3.53 -12.10
C ILE A 43 7.46 3.73 -13.36
N GLU A 44 7.95 4.59 -14.25
CA GLU A 44 7.50 4.69 -15.63
C GLU A 44 8.55 4.04 -16.55
N VAL A 45 8.22 2.90 -17.16
CA VAL A 45 9.03 2.28 -18.20
C VAL A 45 8.52 2.72 -19.56
N LYS A 46 9.41 3.29 -20.37
CA LYS A 46 9.19 3.57 -21.79
C LYS A 46 9.94 2.55 -22.63
N THR A 47 9.22 1.66 -23.32
CA THR A 47 9.82 0.76 -24.31
C THR A 47 9.04 0.82 -25.63
N GLY A 48 9.68 1.32 -26.69
CA GLY A 48 9.02 1.62 -27.96
C GLY A 48 7.83 2.58 -27.77
N ASN A 49 6.63 2.11 -28.06
CA ASN A 49 5.37 2.87 -27.92
C ASN A 49 4.61 2.58 -26.62
N VAL A 50 5.20 1.80 -25.70
CA VAL A 50 4.54 1.35 -24.47
C VAL A 50 5.08 2.14 -23.28
N ASN A 51 4.16 2.77 -22.55
CA ASN A 51 4.40 3.39 -21.24
C ASN A 51 3.80 2.47 -20.16
N ILE A 52 4.63 1.92 -19.27
CA ILE A 52 4.18 1.10 -18.14
C ILE A 52 4.48 1.85 -16.85
N ALA A 53 3.45 2.25 -16.12
CA ALA A 53 3.57 2.83 -14.79
C ALA A 53 3.21 1.80 -13.70
N LEU A 54 4.12 1.49 -12.77
CA LEU A 54 3.90 0.53 -11.67
C LEU A 54 4.07 1.22 -10.30
N THR A 55 3.00 1.17 -9.48
CA THR A 55 2.97 1.75 -8.12
C THR A 55 2.17 0.89 -7.14
N PHE A 56 2.85 0.05 -6.37
CA PHE A 56 2.16 -0.86 -5.43
C PHE A 56 1.59 -0.14 -4.21
N LEU A 57 2.40 0.75 -3.61
CA LEU A 57 1.96 1.55 -2.46
C LEU A 57 0.80 2.47 -2.85
N TRP A 58 0.88 3.14 -4.00
CA TRP A 58 -0.18 4.04 -4.47
C TRP A 58 -1.49 3.31 -4.78
N SER A 59 -1.42 2.10 -5.35
CA SER A 59 -2.60 1.26 -5.59
C SER A 59 -3.33 0.94 -4.28
N LEU A 60 -2.58 0.58 -3.22
CA LEU A 60 -3.15 0.35 -1.89
C LEU A 60 -3.69 1.64 -1.27
N VAL A 61 -2.94 2.74 -1.32
CA VAL A 61 -3.37 4.06 -0.81
C VAL A 61 -4.68 4.50 -1.47
N ASN A 62 -4.80 4.38 -2.80
CA ASN A 62 -6.04 4.73 -3.51
C ASN A 62 -7.22 3.86 -3.10
N ARG A 63 -7.01 2.55 -2.90
CA ARG A 63 -8.07 1.67 -2.41
C ARG A 63 -8.49 2.07 -0.99
N VAL A 64 -7.54 2.32 -0.10
CA VAL A 64 -7.81 2.80 1.26
C VAL A 64 -8.59 4.12 1.23
N ALA A 65 -8.15 5.09 0.43
CA ALA A 65 -8.82 6.38 0.28
C ALA A 65 -10.26 6.21 -0.21
N LYS A 66 -10.50 5.32 -1.19
CA LYS A 66 -11.85 5.04 -1.68
C LYS A 66 -12.73 4.40 -0.60
N HIS A 67 -12.20 3.46 0.18
CA HIS A 67 -12.93 2.86 1.29
C HIS A 67 -13.25 3.87 2.40
N LEU A 68 -12.36 4.81 2.69
CA LEU A 68 -12.60 5.89 3.65
C LEU A 68 -13.71 6.83 3.17
N GLU A 69 -13.66 7.24 1.90
CA GLU A 69 -14.70 8.04 1.26
C GLU A 69 -16.06 7.34 1.31
N ASP A 70 -16.14 6.07 0.92
CA ASP A 70 -17.38 5.28 0.93
C ASP A 70 -17.91 5.01 2.35
N ALA A 71 -17.05 5.11 3.37
CA ALA A 71 -17.41 5.02 4.78
C ALA A 71 -17.85 6.37 5.38
N GLY A 72 -17.70 7.48 4.66
CA GLY A 72 -17.93 8.83 5.18
C GLY A 72 -16.91 9.23 6.24
N GLU A 73 -15.67 8.75 6.11
CA GLU A 73 -14.56 9.05 7.00
C GLU A 73 -13.65 10.11 6.37
N GLU A 74 -13.26 11.11 7.16
CA GLU A 74 -12.39 12.20 6.72
C GLU A 74 -10.94 11.93 7.11
N VAL A 75 -10.01 12.24 6.21
CA VAL A 75 -8.58 12.16 6.46
C VAL A 75 -8.10 13.45 7.12
N LEU A 76 -7.43 13.31 8.27
CA LEU A 76 -6.84 14.41 9.02
C LEU A 76 -5.38 14.65 8.60
N ASP A 77 -4.60 13.57 8.45
CA ASP A 77 -3.18 13.65 8.11
C ASP A 77 -2.71 12.42 7.32
N ILE A 78 -1.68 12.61 6.49
CA ILE A 78 -1.03 11.54 5.73
C ILE A 78 0.49 11.71 5.79
N GLU A 79 1.17 10.69 6.30
CA GLU A 79 2.63 10.64 6.32
C GLU A 79 3.13 9.61 5.29
N PHE A 80 4.03 10.05 4.40
CA PHE A 80 4.71 9.19 3.44
C PHE A 80 6.14 8.91 3.86
N SER A 81 6.50 7.62 3.90
CA SER A 81 7.85 7.15 4.14
C SER A 81 8.20 6.02 3.15
N ARG A 82 9.47 5.61 3.09
CA ARG A 82 9.92 4.64 2.10
C ARG A 82 9.24 3.27 2.33
N GLY A 83 8.33 2.89 1.43
CA GLY A 83 7.57 1.64 1.51
C GLY A 83 6.48 1.61 2.59
N ARG A 84 6.17 2.76 3.21
CA ARG A 84 5.11 2.86 4.23
C ARG A 84 4.36 4.18 4.13
N THR A 85 3.04 4.12 4.24
CA THR A 85 2.16 5.28 4.38
C THR A 85 1.35 5.13 5.65
N VAL A 86 1.21 6.21 6.41
CA VAL A 86 0.33 6.30 7.57
C VAL A 86 -0.77 7.30 7.25
N ILE A 87 -2.03 6.92 7.47
CA ILE A 87 -3.19 7.79 7.30
C ILE A 87 -3.88 7.91 8.66
N VAL A 88 -4.08 9.14 9.11
CA VAL A 88 -4.83 9.44 10.34
C VAL A 88 -6.18 10.01 9.95
N THR A 89 -7.26 9.47 10.50
CA THR A 89 -8.62 9.92 10.21
C THR A 89 -9.19 10.77 11.35
N LYS A 90 -10.23 11.57 11.04
CA LYS A 90 -10.89 12.45 12.00
C LYS A 90 -11.49 11.69 13.18
N ARG A 91 -12.07 10.50 12.96
CA ARG A 91 -12.60 9.65 14.04
C ARG A 91 -11.52 8.90 14.84
N GLY A 92 -10.24 9.15 14.55
CA GLY A 92 -9.12 8.60 15.29
C GLY A 92 -8.65 7.23 14.80
N TYR A 93 -8.90 6.84 13.55
CA TYR A 93 -8.27 5.63 13.02
C TYR A 93 -6.86 5.95 12.50
N VAL A 94 -5.91 5.07 12.79
CA VAL A 94 -4.55 5.10 12.25
C VAL A 94 -4.40 3.91 11.32
N ILE A 95 -4.27 4.20 10.03
CA ILE A 95 -4.17 3.19 8.98
C ILE A 95 -2.73 3.13 8.50
N ASN A 96 -2.08 2.00 8.78
CA ASN A 96 -0.71 1.72 8.39
C ASN A 96 -0.71 0.89 7.10
N ILE A 97 -0.22 1.46 6.02
CA ILE A 97 -0.01 0.75 4.75
C ILE A 97 1.48 0.47 4.64
N VAL A 98 1.87 -0.80 4.58
CA VAL A 98 3.26 -1.23 4.52
C VAL A 98 3.45 -2.15 3.32
N VAL A 99 4.43 -1.85 2.49
CA VAL A 99 4.84 -2.74 1.40
C VAL A 99 6.25 -3.25 1.67
N ARG A 100 6.39 -4.57 1.62
CA ARG A 100 7.62 -5.30 1.89
C ARG A 100 8.04 -6.07 0.66
N GLN A 101 9.34 -6.22 0.51
CA GLN A 101 9.96 -7.02 -0.53
C GLN A 101 10.75 -8.15 0.10
N ARG A 102 10.68 -9.34 -0.50
CA ARG A 102 11.53 -10.48 -0.15
C ARG A 102 12.10 -11.04 -1.44
N GLN A 103 13.33 -11.54 -1.40
CA GLN A 103 13.95 -12.16 -2.56
C GLN A 103 14.82 -13.35 -2.15
N ASN A 104 14.96 -14.30 -3.06
CA ASN A 104 15.99 -15.33 -3.06
C ASN A 104 16.59 -15.46 -4.48
N GLN A 105 17.41 -16.48 -4.75
CA GLN A 105 18.08 -16.66 -6.05
C GLN A 105 17.14 -16.87 -7.25
N TYR A 106 15.87 -17.21 -7.01
CA TYR A 106 14.93 -17.62 -8.06
C TYR A 106 13.60 -16.88 -7.99
N VAL A 107 13.29 -16.25 -6.86
CA VAL A 107 11.99 -15.66 -6.55
C VAL A 107 12.16 -14.26 -6.01
N ALA A 108 11.40 -13.31 -6.57
CA ALA A 108 11.17 -11.99 -5.99
C ALA A 108 9.69 -11.85 -5.60
N GLU A 109 9.44 -11.49 -4.35
CA GLU A 109 8.11 -11.33 -3.76
C GLU A 109 7.90 -9.91 -3.26
N ILE A 110 6.71 -9.37 -3.52
CA ILE A 110 6.20 -8.16 -2.89
C ILE A 110 4.90 -8.47 -2.16
N GLU A 111 4.84 -8.00 -0.92
CA GLU A 111 3.66 -8.07 -0.07
C GLU A 111 3.32 -6.66 0.43
N GLY A 112 2.15 -6.17 0.03
CA GLY A 112 1.53 -4.98 0.59
C GLY A 112 0.44 -5.37 1.58
N VAL A 113 0.49 -4.81 2.79
CA VAL A 113 -0.46 -5.06 3.88
C VAL A 113 -1.00 -3.73 4.38
N VAL A 114 -2.29 -3.71 4.70
CA VAL A 114 -2.92 -2.61 5.42
C VAL A 114 -3.26 -3.08 6.82
N ASP A 115 -2.92 -2.28 7.80
CA ASP A 115 -3.28 -2.47 9.20
C ASP A 115 -4.06 -1.25 9.71
N VAL A 116 -5.02 -1.50 10.58
CA VAL A 116 -5.96 -0.47 11.05
C VAL A 116 -6.01 -0.52 12.56
N GLU A 117 -5.49 0.54 13.19
CA GLU A 117 -5.51 0.74 14.63
C GLU A 117 -6.52 1.83 14.98
N GLU A 118 -7.18 1.71 16.13
CA GLU A 118 -8.04 2.77 16.66
C GLU A 118 -7.25 3.53 17.73
N SER A 119 -7.08 4.84 17.53
CA SER A 119 -6.45 5.72 18.50
C SER A 119 -7.27 5.68 19.80
N PRO A 120 -6.62 5.51 20.97
CA PRO A 120 -7.29 5.65 22.24
C PRO A 120 -7.76 7.09 22.51
N PHE A 121 -7.28 8.06 21.72
CA PHE A 121 -7.64 9.47 21.81
C PHE A 121 -8.54 9.84 20.62
N LYS A 122 -9.81 10.12 20.91
CA LYS A 122 -10.76 10.71 19.95
C LYS A 122 -10.60 12.22 20.02
N VAL A 123 -10.32 12.84 18.87
CA VAL A 123 -10.36 14.31 18.77
C VAL A 123 -11.84 14.69 18.65
N GLU A 124 -12.45 15.12 19.74
CA GLU A 124 -13.77 15.73 19.70
C GLU A 124 -13.61 17.17 19.17
N ASP A 125 -14.38 17.52 18.13
CA ASP A 125 -14.44 18.89 17.62
C ASP A 125 -14.91 19.81 18.77
N PHE A 126 -14.09 20.80 19.13
CA PHE A 126 -14.49 21.90 20.02
C PHE A 126 -15.28 22.96 19.26
#